data_AF-A0A6B2FU44-F1
#
_entry.id   AF-A0A6B2FU44-F1
#
_cell.length_a   1.000
_cell.length_b   1.000
_cell.length_c   1.000
_cell.angle_alpha   90.00
_cell.angle_beta   90.00
_cell.angle_gamma   90.00
#
_symmetry.space_group_name_H-M   'P 1'
#
loop_
_entity.id
_entity.type
_entity.pdbx_description
1 polymer ?
#
loop_
_entity_poly.entity_id
_entity_poly.type
_entity_poly.pdbx_seq_one_letter_code
_entity_poly.pdbx_strand_id
1 'polypeptide(L)'
;MDKLAKIDSVIAILRSMKTDIKRQQKLSAMTYHDMTPKQCQKRNADADWIAMEQIKRSHELHALAVELGFAERRSSYSPIELTDGWHRFKYVPREPN
;
A
#
# COMPACT_ATOMS: atom_id res chain seq x y z
N MET A 1 16.88 -15.63 -2.64
CA MET A 1 17.13 -14.39 -1.87
C MET A 1 17.53 -14.81 -0.47
N ASP A 2 18.65 -14.30 0.04
CA ASP A 2 19.13 -14.62 1.39
C ASP A 2 18.13 -14.15 2.47
N LYS A 3 18.10 -14.83 3.61
CA LYS A 3 17.17 -14.54 4.72
C LYS A 3 17.36 -13.11 5.25
N LEU A 4 18.61 -12.63 5.33
CA LEU A 4 18.89 -11.25 5.77
C LEU A 4 18.36 -10.25 4.76
N ALA A 5 18.57 -10.48 3.46
CA ALA A 5 18.04 -9.62 2.41
C ALA A 5 16.49 -9.54 2.41
N LYS A 6 15.80 -10.63 2.75
CA LYS A 6 14.34 -10.63 2.94
C LYS A 6 13.93 -9.78 4.14
N ILE A 7 14.66 -9.87 5.25
CA ILE A 7 14.42 -9.05 6.46
C ILE A 7 14.62 -7.56 6.15
N ASP A 8 15.70 -7.21 5.45
CA ASP A 8 15.95 -5.83 5.03
C ASP A 8 14.84 -5.28 4.13
N SER A 9 14.35 -6.13 3.21
CA SER A 9 13.20 -5.79 2.36
C SER A 9 11.93 -5.53 3.17
N VAL A 10 11.64 -6.37 4.16
CA VAL A 10 10.51 -6.18 5.09
C VAL A 10 10.65 -4.86 5.85
N ILE A 11 11.83 -4.55 6.39
CA ILE A 11 12.09 -3.30 7.11
C ILE A 11 11.87 -2.09 6.19
N ALA A 12 12.34 -2.14 4.94
CA ALA A 12 12.14 -1.07 3.96
C ALA A 12 10.66 -0.85 3.64
N ILE A 13 9.88 -1.92 3.46
CA ILE A 13 8.44 -1.85 3.24
C ILE A 13 7.74 -1.22 4.45
N LEU A 14 8.03 -1.67 5.67
CA LEU A 14 7.44 -1.13 6.89
C LEU A 14 7.74 0.36 7.10
N ARG A 15 8.98 0.81 6.81
CA ARG A 15 9.34 2.24 6.85
C ARG A 15 8.55 3.06 5.83
N SER A 16 8.33 2.50 4.64
CA SER A 16 7.56 3.14 3.58
C SER A 16 6.09 3.25 3.96
N MET A 17 5.49 2.16 4.46
CA MET A 17 4.11 2.15 4.98
C MET A 17 3.91 3.16 6.13
N LYS A 18 4.87 3.25 7.07
CA LYS A 18 4.84 4.27 8.13
C LYS A 18 4.80 5.69 7.56
N THR A 19 5.52 5.95 6.47
CA THR A 19 5.54 7.25 5.81
C THR A 19 4.21 7.54 5.11
N ASP A 20 3.62 6.55 4.45
CA ASP A 20 2.31 6.66 3.81
C ASP A 20 1.21 6.97 4.84
N ILE A 21 1.20 6.26 5.96
CA ILE A 21 0.22 6.48 7.04
C ILE A 21 0.31 7.92 7.55
N LYS A 22 1.53 8.44 7.76
CA LYS A 22 1.73 9.84 8.15
C LYS A 22 1.21 10.83 7.09
N ARG A 23 1.43 10.54 5.80
CA ARG A 23 0.91 11.37 4.70
C ARG A 23 -0.62 11.34 4.67
N GLN A 24 -1.22 10.17 4.81
CA GLN A 24 -2.67 10.01 4.85
C GLN A 24 -3.31 10.75 6.03
N GLN A 25 -2.71 10.66 7.22
CA GLN A 25 -3.14 11.43 8.39
C GLN A 25 -3.11 12.94 8.14
N LYS A 26 -2.05 13.45 7.49
CA LYS A 26 -1.97 14.86 7.10
C LYS A 26 -3.10 15.23 6.13
N LEU A 27 -3.36 14.42 5.11
CA LEU A 27 -4.44 14.66 4.15
C LEU A 27 -5.83 14.58 4.78
N SER A 28 -6.03 13.74 5.80
CA SER A 28 -7.28 13.62 6.55
C SER A 28 -7.53 14.78 7.50
N ALA A 29 -6.47 15.42 7.99
CA ALA A 29 -6.59 16.61 8.84
C ALA A 29 -6.90 17.90 8.07
N MET A 30 -6.91 17.86 6.73
CA MET A 30 -7.18 19.06 5.92
C MET A 30 -8.69 19.32 5.79
N THR A 31 -9.10 20.57 5.97
CA THR A 31 -10.49 21.00 5.83
C THR A 31 -10.78 21.47 4.40
N TYR A 32 -11.88 21.00 3.82
CA TYR A 32 -12.31 21.37 2.46
C TYR A 32 -12.78 22.82 2.33
N HIS A 33 -13.19 23.44 3.43
CA HIS A 33 -13.70 24.81 3.45
C HIS A 33 -12.68 25.83 2.92
N ASP A 34 -11.39 25.60 3.20
CA ASP A 34 -10.31 26.53 2.84
C ASP A 34 -9.60 26.14 1.53
N MET A 35 -10.17 25.19 0.78
CA MET A 35 -9.58 24.65 -0.43
C MET A 35 -10.33 25.08 -1.69
N THR A 36 -9.57 25.44 -2.71
CA THR A 36 -10.10 25.56 -4.07
C THR A 36 -10.48 24.17 -4.63
N PRO A 37 -11.41 24.10 -5.60
CA PRO A 37 -11.79 22.82 -6.23
C PRO A 37 -10.60 22.02 -6.78
N LYS A 38 -9.59 22.70 -7.34
CA LYS A 38 -8.37 22.07 -7.85
C LYS A 38 -7.52 21.44 -6.74
N GLN A 39 -7.45 22.06 -5.57
CA GLN A 39 -6.77 21.50 -4.40
C GLN A 39 -7.51 20.30 -3.84
N CYS A 40 -8.85 20.34 -3.80
CA CYS A 40 -9.68 19.20 -3.40
C CYS A 40 -9.46 17.99 -4.33
N GLN A 41 -9.44 18.22 -5.65
CA GLN A 41 -9.17 17.15 -6.63
C GLN A 41 -7.78 16.55 -6.43
N LYS A 42 -6.75 17.38 -6.26
CA LYS A 42 -5.38 16.90 -6.00
C LYS A 42 -5.32 16.09 -4.70
N ARG A 43 -5.95 16.57 -3.62
CA ARG A 43 -6.00 15.87 -2.32
C ARG A 43 -6.64 14.49 -2.44
N ASN A 44 -7.74 14.38 -3.18
CA ASN A 44 -8.40 13.09 -3.43
C ASN A 44 -7.49 12.14 -4.21
N ALA A 45 -6.93 12.60 -5.33
CA ALA A 45 -6.01 11.80 -6.13
C ALA A 45 -4.81 11.31 -5.30
N ASP A 46 -4.18 12.20 -4.51
CA ASP A 46 -3.06 11.85 -3.64
C ASP A 46 -3.49 10.78 -2.60
N ALA A 47 -4.69 10.90 -2.02
CA ALA A 47 -5.22 9.93 -1.06
C ALA A 47 -5.49 8.57 -1.70
N ASP A 48 -6.06 8.54 -2.90
CA ASP A 48 -6.36 7.32 -3.65
C ASP A 48 -5.06 6.59 -4.04
N TRP A 49 -4.06 7.32 -4.53
CA TRP A 49 -2.74 6.75 -4.83
C TRP A 49 -2.05 6.16 -3.60
N ILE A 50 -2.10 6.87 -2.47
CA ILE A 50 -1.54 6.37 -1.20
C ILE A 50 -2.25 5.08 -0.77
N ALA A 51 -3.58 5.02 -0.87
CA ALA A 51 -4.34 3.83 -0.50
C ALA A 51 -3.98 2.62 -1.38
N MET A 52 -3.90 2.81 -2.70
CA MET A 52 -3.51 1.75 -3.63
C MET A 52 -2.10 1.22 -3.34
N GLU A 53 -1.15 2.11 -3.09
CA GLU A 53 0.23 1.70 -2.76
C GLU A 53 0.32 0.97 -1.41
N GLN A 54 -0.44 1.38 -0.40
CA GLN A 54 -0.51 0.66 0.87
C GLN A 54 -1.05 -0.76 0.69
N ILE A 55 -2.07 -0.96 -0.15
CA ILE A 55 -2.60 -2.30 -0.44
C ILE A 55 -1.53 -3.17 -1.07
N LYS A 56 -0.87 -2.70 -2.13
CA LYS A 56 0.22 -3.44 -2.81
C LYS A 56 1.35 -3.80 -1.83
N ARG A 57 1.81 -2.83 -1.03
CA ARG A 57 2.86 -3.05 -0.02
C ARG A 57 2.46 -4.05 1.05
N SER A 58 1.19 -4.05 1.47
CA SER A 58 0.67 -5.01 2.44
C SER A 58 0.69 -6.45 1.90
N HIS A 59 0.38 -6.63 0.61
CA HIS A 59 0.47 -7.93 -0.05
C HIS A 59 1.92 -8.40 -0.19
N GLU A 60 2.84 -7.54 -0.60
CA GLU A 60 4.27 -7.89 -0.69
C GLU A 60 4.86 -8.21 0.70
N LEU A 61 4.53 -7.40 1.71
CA LEU A 61 4.92 -7.63 3.10
C LEU A 61 4.45 -8.99 3.59
N HIS A 62 3.20 -9.35 3.27
CA HIS A 62 2.65 -10.64 3.65
C HIS A 62 3.38 -11.80 2.97
N ALA A 63 3.67 -11.71 1.66
CA ALA A 63 4.44 -12.74 0.96
C ALA A 63 5.83 -12.93 1.60
N LEU A 64 6.55 -11.85 1.88
CA LEU A 64 7.85 -11.91 2.56
C LEU A 64 7.75 -12.44 3.99
N ALA A 65 6.68 -12.10 4.72
CA ALA A 65 6.45 -12.62 6.07
C ALA A 65 6.20 -14.13 6.08
N VAL A 66 5.49 -14.66 5.07
CA VAL A 66 5.31 -16.11 4.88
C VAL A 66 6.67 -16.77 4.58
N GLU A 67 7.43 -16.20 3.66
CA GLU A 67 8.76 -16.70 3.29
C GLU A 67 9.78 -16.70 4.46
N LEU A 68 9.58 -15.83 5.46
CA LEU A 68 10.41 -15.75 6.67
C LEU A 68 9.89 -16.64 7.81
N GLY A 69 8.71 -17.25 7.66
CA GLY A 69 8.07 -18.09 8.67
C GLY A 69 7.34 -17.30 9.77
N PHE A 70 7.04 -16.01 9.55
CA PHE A 70 6.29 -15.19 10.50
C PHE A 70 4.78 -15.24 10.28
N ALA A 71 4.33 -15.64 9.10
CA ALA A 71 2.92 -15.68 8.72
C ALA A 71 2.57 -16.97 7.98
N GLU A 72 1.29 -17.32 8.00
CA GLU A 72 0.76 -18.45 7.24
C GLU A 72 0.42 -18.05 5.80
N ARG A 73 0.58 -18.99 4.87
CA ARG A 73 0.20 -18.80 3.46
C ARG A 73 -1.31 -18.63 3.36
N ARG A 74 -1.77 -17.68 2.54
CA ARG A 74 -3.20 -17.54 2.22
C ARG A 74 -3.67 -18.69 1.33
N SER A 75 -4.98 -18.94 1.37
CA SER A 75 -5.64 -19.90 0.48
C SER A 75 -5.49 -19.52 -1.00
N SER A 76 -5.49 -18.23 -1.33
CA SER A 76 -5.27 -17.74 -2.69
C SER A 76 -4.61 -16.35 -2.70
N TYR A 77 -3.88 -16.09 -3.80
CA TYR A 77 -3.30 -14.79 -4.14
C TYR A 77 -3.95 -14.27 -5.43
N SER A 78 -5.28 -14.38 -5.50
CA SER A 78 -6.06 -13.99 -6.68
C SER A 78 -5.88 -12.50 -7.00
N PRO A 79 -5.96 -12.11 -8.29
CA PRO A 79 -5.92 -10.71 -8.68
C PRO A 79 -6.95 -9.88 -7.92
N ILE A 80 -6.53 -8.71 -7.46
CA ILE A 80 -7.42 -7.71 -6.84
C ILE A 80 -7.59 -6.52 -7.79
N GLU A 81 -8.76 -5.89 -7.71
CA GLU A 81 -9.04 -4.64 -8.40
C GLU A 81 -8.74 -3.47 -7.47
N LEU A 82 -7.85 -2.58 -7.90
CA LEU A 82 -7.57 -1.30 -7.26
C LEU A 82 -8.23 -0.20 -8.09
N THR A 83 -8.77 0.82 -7.44
CA THR A 83 -9.47 1.92 -8.11
C THR A 83 -9.13 3.25 -7.48
N ASP A 84 -8.98 4.28 -8.30
CA ASP A 84 -8.89 5.70 -7.90
C ASP A 84 -10.22 6.44 -8.13
N GLY A 85 -11.30 5.70 -8.33
CA GLY A 85 -12.62 6.21 -8.69
C GLY A 85 -12.83 6.42 -10.20
N TRP A 86 -11.76 6.56 -10.99
CA TRP A 86 -11.82 6.82 -12.44
C TRP A 86 -11.23 5.67 -13.26
N HIS A 87 -10.15 5.09 -12.78
CA HIS A 87 -9.38 4.02 -13.40
C HIS A 87 -9.44 2.77 -12.52
N ARG A 88 -9.47 1.62 -13.19
CA ARG A 88 -9.41 0.30 -12.55
C ARG A 88 -8.09 -0.35 -12.91
N PHE A 89 -7.32 -0.73 -11.91
CA PHE A 89 -6.04 -1.40 -12.04
C PHE A 89 -6.16 -2.82 -11.52
N LYS A 90 -5.69 -3.80 -12.30
CA LYS A 90 -5.57 -5.17 -11.82
C LYS A 90 -4.19 -5.34 -11.21
N TYR A 91 -4.15 -5.68 -9.91
CA TYR A 91 -2.92 -6.03 -9.22
C TYR A 91 -2.96 -7.51 -8.85
N VAL A 92 -1.91 -8.24 -9.19
CA VAL A 92 -1.76 -9.65 -8.80
C VAL A 92 -0.76 -9.68 -7.65
N PRO A 93 -1.20 -10.04 -6.42
CA PRO A 93 -0.29 -10.23 -5.31
C PRO A 93 0.78 -11.26 -5.65
N ARG A 94 2.02 -11.00 -5.27
CA ARG A 94 3.09 -11.99 -5.38
C ARG A 94 2.78 -13.18 -4.47
N GLU A 95 2.97 -14.38 -5.00
CA GLU A 95 2.94 -15.60 -4.18
C GLU A 95 4.26 -15.80 -3.43
N PRO A 96 4.21 -16.23 -2.16
CA PRO A 96 5.41 -16.58 -1.41
C PRO A 96 6.03 -17.87 -1.98
N ASN A 97 7.36 -17.85 -2.13
CA ASN A 97 8.16 -18.98 -2.59
C ASN A 97 8.55 -19.95 -1.48
#